data_AF-A0A7K1TRA6-F1
#
_entry.id   AF-A0A7K1TRA6-F1
#
_cell.length_a   1.000
_cell.length_b   1.000
_cell.length_c   1.000
_cell.angle_alpha   90.00
_cell.angle_beta   90.00
_cell.angle_gamma   90.00
#
_symmetry.space_group_name_H-M   'P 1'
#
loop_
_entity.id
_entity.type
_entity.pdbx_description
1 polymer ?
#
loop_
_entity_poly.entity_id
_entity_poly.type
_entity_poly.pdbx_seq_one_letter_code
_entity_poly.pdbx_strand_id
1 'polypeptide(L)' 'MAEQRVNKPYPQAYLLAPERVGADAADVLFIDDRQHSIDGAAAVGIRGVLQRENASTIAAIEAFLGE' A
#
# COMPACT_ATOMS: atom_id res chain seq x y z
N MET A 1 -14.67 -22.94 -1.38
CA MET A 1 -13.88 -21.79 -0.90
C MET A 1 -13.57 -20.94 -2.13
N ALA A 2 -14.35 -19.90 -2.40
CA ALA A 2 -14.17 -19.11 -3.61
C ALA A 2 -12.96 -18.18 -3.43
N GLU A 3 -11.89 -18.43 -4.17
CA GLU A 3 -10.78 -17.49 -4.36
C GLU A 3 -11.34 -16.21 -4.98
N GLN A 4 -11.58 -15.21 -4.13
CA GLN A 4 -12.07 -13.91 -4.57
C GLN A 4 -10.90 -13.17 -5.23
N ARG A 5 -10.69 -13.44 -6.52
CA ARG A 5 -9.84 -12.62 -7.40
C ARG A 5 -10.47 -11.24 -7.56
N VAL A 6 -10.27 -10.38 -6.57
CA VAL A 6 -10.53 -8.95 -6.71
C VAL A 6 -9.44 -8.39 -7.62
N ASN A 7 -9.71 -8.37 -8.92
CA ASN A 7 -8.83 -7.73 -9.88
C ASN A 7 -8.82 -6.21 -9.66
N LYS A 8 -7.63 -5.61 -9.78
CA LYS A 8 -7.42 -4.18 -10.05
C LYS A 8 -8.40 -3.72 -11.16
N PRO A 9 -9.07 -2.55 -11.08
CA PRO A 9 -8.90 -1.44 -10.15
C PRO A 9 -10.22 -1.11 -9.42
N TYR A 10 -10.53 -1.79 -8.33
CA TYR A 10 -11.61 -1.35 -7.44
C TYR A 10 -11.01 -0.69 -6.20
N PRO A 11 -11.28 0.61 -5.94
CA PRO A 11 -10.80 1.34 -4.75
C PRO A 11 -11.12 0.64 -3.43
N GLN A 12 -12.16 -0.20 -3.44
CA GLN A 12 -12.68 -0.96 -2.31
C GLN A 12 -11.72 -2.07 -1.83
N ALA A 13 -10.77 -2.51 -2.64
CA ALA A 13 -9.70 -3.41 -2.18
C ALA A 13 -8.66 -2.70 -1.31
N TYR A 14 -8.48 -1.38 -1.48
CA TYR A 14 -7.52 -0.57 -0.72
C TYR A 14 -8.11 0.01 0.57
N LEU A 15 -9.45 0.15 0.63
CA LEU A 15 -10.19 0.59 1.82
C LEU A 15 -10.18 -0.43 2.98
N LEU A 16 -9.55 -1.60 2.82
CA LEU A 16 -9.58 -2.70 3.78
C LEU A 16 -8.20 -3.11 4.30
N ALA A 17 -7.25 -2.18 4.38
CA ALA A 17 -5.94 -2.43 5.00
C ALA A 17 -5.89 -2.07 6.51
N PRO A 18 -6.40 -0.92 7.00
CA PRO A 18 -6.23 -0.57 8.41
C PRO A 18 -7.10 -1.43 9.35
N GLU A 19 -8.39 -1.59 9.05
CA GLU A 19 -9.32 -2.35 9.91
C GLU A 19 -9.10 -3.87 9.90
N ARG A 20 -8.43 -4.43 8.88
CA ARG A 20 -8.15 -5.88 8.80
C ARG A 20 -6.80 -6.30 9.35
N VAL A 21 -5.83 -5.38 9.42
CA VAL A 21 -4.49 -5.63 9.98
C VAL A 21 -4.41 -5.18 11.45
N GLY A 22 -5.35 -4.33 11.91
CA GLY A 22 -5.35 -3.81 13.28
C GLY A 22 -4.19 -2.85 13.56
N ALA A 23 -3.62 -2.26 12.50
CA ALA A 23 -2.50 -1.33 12.55
C ALA A 23 -2.99 0.09 12.23
N ASP A 24 -2.37 1.09 12.84
CA ASP A 24 -2.60 2.49 12.48
C ASP A 24 -2.15 2.73 11.03
N ALA A 25 -2.81 3.64 10.30
CA ALA A 25 -2.39 3.96 8.94
C ALA A 25 -0.94 4.49 8.87
N ALA A 26 -0.44 5.07 9.97
CA ALA A 26 0.96 5.45 10.13
C ALA A 26 1.94 4.26 10.15
N ASP A 27 1.47 3.09 10.56
CA ASP A 27 2.25 1.84 10.65
C ASP A 27 2.11 0.97 9.38
N VAL A 28 1.52 1.52 8.30
CA VAL A 28 1.34 0.81 7.03
C VAL A 28 2.07 1.51 5.90
N LEU A 29 2.93 0.75 5.21
CA LEU A 29 3.56 1.15 3.94
C LEU A 29 2.90 0.41 2.77
N PHE A 30 2.39 1.16 1.79
CA PHE A 30 1.80 0.64 0.57
C PHE A 30 2.73 0.84 -0.62
N ILE A 31 2.97 -0.21 -1.42
CA ILE A 31 3.90 -0.18 -2.55
C ILE A 31 3.19 -0.70 -3.80
N ASP A 32 3.12 0.10 -4.86
CA ASP A 32 2.54 -0.29 -6.16
C ASP A 32 3.22 0.49 -7.29
N ASP A 33 3.20 -0.04 -8.51
CA ASP A 33 3.83 0.55 -9.69
C ASP A 33 2.97 1.64 -10.37
N ARG A 34 1.73 1.83 -9.91
CA ARG A 34 0.74 2.72 -10.53
C ARG A 34 0.39 3.91 -9.65
N GLN A 35 0.45 5.10 -10.24
CA GLN A 35 0.16 6.35 -9.54
C GLN A 35 -1.25 6.37 -8.92
N HIS A 36 -2.27 5.90 -9.65
CA HIS A 36 -3.65 5.88 -9.14
C HIS A 36 -3.82 5.02 -7.87
N SER A 37 -3.00 3.97 -7.71
CA SER A 37 -3.01 3.14 -6.51
C SER A 37 -2.46 3.91 -5.31
N ILE A 38 -1.37 4.66 -5.54
CA ILE A 38 -0.72 5.51 -4.52
C ILE A 38 -1.64 6.65 -4.10
N ASP A 39 -2.32 7.29 -5.05
CA ASP A 39 -3.28 8.35 -4.76
C ASP A 39 -4.44 7.82 -3.91
N GLY A 40 -4.90 6.59 -4.20
CA GLY A 40 -5.93 5.91 -3.41
C GLY A 40 -5.48 5.59 -1.97
N ALA A 41 -4.23 5.16 -1.78
CA ALA A 41 -3.66 4.92 -0.44
C ALA A 41 -3.51 6.23 0.35
N ALA A 42 -3.02 7.29 -0.29
CA ALA A 42 -2.88 8.60 0.34
C ALA A 42 -4.23 9.19 0.78
N ALA A 43 -5.29 8.97 -0.01
CA ALA A 43 -6.65 9.43 0.33
C ALA A 43 -7.22 8.80 1.61
N VAL A 44 -6.67 7.65 2.05
CA VAL A 44 -7.06 6.95 3.28
C VAL A 44 -6.01 7.06 4.40
N GLY A 45 -5.01 7.94 4.23
CA GLY A 45 -3.96 8.20 5.23
C GLY A 45 -2.83 7.17 5.26
N ILE A 46 -2.77 6.24 4.30
CA ILE A 46 -1.71 5.24 4.21
C ILE A 46 -0.54 5.82 3.41
N ARG A 47 0.68 5.63 3.91
CA ARG A 47 1.89 6.04 3.17
C ARG A 47 2.09 5.16 1.94
N GLY A 48 2.13 5.79 0.76
CA GLY A 48 2.38 5.11 -0.51
C GLY A 48 3.79 5.35 -1.07
N VAL A 49 4.39 4.30 -1.65
CA VAL A 49 5.65 4.34 -2.41
C VAL A 49 5.38 3.86 -3.83
N LEU A 50 5.65 4.73 -4.80
CA LEU A 50 5.54 4.38 -6.21
C LEU A 50 6.77 3.55 -6.63
N GLN A 51 6.53 2.27 -6.94
CA GLN A 51 7.57 1.36 -7.37
C GLN A 51 8.05 1.76 -8.78
N ARG A 52 9.37 1.91 -8.91
CA ARG A 52 10.07 2.22 -10.16
C ARG A 52 11.29 1.33 -10.33
N GLU A 53 12.08 1.22 -9.26
CA GLU A 53 13.29 0.41 -9.22
C GLU A 53 13.37 -0.29 -7.87
N ASN A 54 14.02 -1.46 -7.85
CA ASN A 54 14.13 -2.24 -6.63
C ASN A 54 14.94 -1.51 -5.56
N ALA A 55 16.03 -0.85 -5.94
CA ALA A 55 16.90 -0.13 -5.00
C ALA A 55 16.16 0.98 -4.24
N SER A 56 15.37 1.80 -4.95
CA SER A 56 14.59 2.86 -4.32
C SER A 56 13.44 2.33 -3.46
N THR A 57 12.88 1.19 -3.84
CA THR A 57 11.83 0.52 -3.06
C THR A 57 12.39 -0.07 -1.76
N ILE A 58 13.54 -0.74 -1.83
CA ILE A 58 14.22 -1.30 -0.66
C ILE A 58 14.61 -0.19 0.32
N ALA A 59 15.24 0.89 -0.16
CA ALA A 59 15.58 2.04 0.68
C ALA A 59 14.35 2.67 1.37
N ALA A 60 13.20 2.71 0.68
CA ALA A 60 11.96 3.21 1.27
C ALA A 60 11.39 2.28 2.35
N ILE A 61 11.58 0.96 2.21
CA ILE A 61 11.20 -0.03 3.22
C ILE A 61 12.12 0.09 4.44
N GLU A 62 13.43 0.15 4.25
CA GLU A 62 14.41 0.30 5.34
C GLU A 62 14.14 1.58 6.15
N ALA A 63 13.95 2.71 5.47
CA ALA A 63 13.62 3.97 6.12
C ALA A 63 12.27 3.95 6.86
N PHE A 64 11.32 3.10 6.44
CA PHE A 64 10.04 2.93 7.11
C PHE A 64 10.15 2.04 8.36
N LEU A 65 10.99 1.00 8.30
CA LEU A 65 11.24 0.10 9.43
C LEU A 65 12.19 0.69 10.47
N GLY A 66 12.94 1.74 10.12
CA GLY A 66 13.91 2.39 11.00
C GLY A 66 15.26 1.66 11.06
N GLU A 67 15.60 0.92 10.01
CA GLU A 67 16.87 0.18 9.84
C GLU A 67 17.94 1.00 9.11
#